data_AF-A0A7R8WNX3-F1
#
_entry.id   AF-A0A7R8WNX3-F1
#
_cell.length_a   1.000
_cell.length_b   1.000
_cell.length_c   1.000
_cell.angle_alpha   90.00
_cell.angle_beta   90.00
_cell.angle_gamma   90.00
#
_symmetry.space_group_name_H-M   'P 1'
#
loop_
_entity.id
_entity.type
_entity.pdbx_description
1 polymer ?
#
loop_
_entity_poly.entity_id
_entity_poly.type
_entity_poly.pdbx_seq_one_letter_code
_entity_poly.pdbx_strand_id
1 'polypeptide(L)'
;MNGMLVEAQPSNACSTVDPPPSGYSRPIGVWMLLVRRGACTYHDKVKHAQESNYSAVIVYNDKNNEIETMSCRGSDCSSLIPSVSVGKDDGYILRDQFLFNTGHMIFITDEFPFNLNKYLLPFAIVVGICFIIMFLIL
;
A
#
# COMPACT_ATOMS: atom_id res chain seq x y z
N MET A 1 5.10 -6.82 -2.32
CA MET A 1 4.22 -7.79 -3.01
C MET A 1 3.64 -7.17 -4.28
N ASN A 2 3.51 -7.95 -5.36
CA ASN A 2 2.92 -7.49 -6.63
C ASN A 2 1.49 -8.03 -6.79
N GLY A 3 0.56 -7.23 -7.28
CA GLY A 3 -0.81 -7.69 -7.51
C GLY A 3 -1.64 -6.79 -8.41
N MET A 4 -2.78 -7.32 -8.84
CA MET A 4 -3.79 -6.60 -9.62
C MET A 4 -4.84 -6.01 -8.70
N LEU A 5 -5.27 -4.79 -8.99
CA LEU A 5 -6.20 -4.03 -8.15
C LEU A 5 -7.64 -4.18 -8.62
N VAL A 6 -8.54 -4.46 -7.68
CA VAL A 6 -9.99 -4.57 -7.93
C VAL A 6 -10.70 -3.56 -7.03
N GLU A 7 -11.65 -2.81 -7.56
CA GLU A 7 -12.49 -1.94 -6.73
C GLU A 7 -13.51 -2.78 -5.96
N ALA A 8 -13.64 -2.51 -4.66
CA ALA A 8 -14.59 -3.23 -3.82
C ALA A 8 -16.04 -2.98 -4.22
N GLN A 9 -16.86 -4.03 -4.12
CA GLN A 9 -18.31 -3.96 -4.21
C GLN A 9 -18.89 -4.70 -3.01
N PRO A 10 -19.54 -4.00 -2.04
CA PRO A 10 -19.71 -2.56 -1.98
C PRO A 10 -18.38 -1.81 -1.74
N SER A 11 -18.28 -0.57 -2.25
CA SER A 11 -17.05 0.24 -2.22
C SER A 11 -16.48 0.48 -0.81
N ASN A 12 -17.31 0.43 0.23
CA ASN A 12 -16.88 0.62 1.60
C ASN A 12 -16.44 -0.68 2.30
N ALA A 13 -16.60 -1.86 1.68
CA ALA A 13 -16.30 -3.17 2.27
C ALA A 13 -16.85 -3.37 3.70
N CYS A 14 -18.00 -2.76 4.03
CA CYS A 14 -18.62 -2.92 5.35
C CYS A 14 -19.51 -4.16 5.48
N SER A 15 -19.63 -4.91 4.39
CA SER A 15 -20.19 -6.25 4.30
C SER A 15 -19.28 -7.10 3.41
N THR A 16 -19.60 -8.38 3.26
CA THR A 16 -18.96 -9.27 2.29
C THR A 16 -18.82 -8.59 0.93
N VAL A 17 -17.61 -8.67 0.36
CA VAL A 17 -17.28 -8.09 -0.94
C VAL A 17 -17.26 -9.17 -2.02
N ASP A 18 -17.47 -8.77 -3.27
CA ASP A 18 -17.35 -9.68 -4.40
C ASP A 18 -15.96 -10.32 -4.47
N PRO A 19 -15.89 -11.64 -4.79
CA PRO A 19 -14.61 -12.32 -4.92
C PRO A 19 -13.81 -11.78 -6.12
N PRO A 20 -12.48 -12.02 -6.16
CA PRO A 20 -11.67 -11.62 -7.30
C PRO A 20 -12.21 -12.16 -8.64
N PRO A 21 -12.00 -11.43 -9.75
CA PRO A 21 -12.46 -11.84 -11.08
C PRO A 21 -12.06 -13.27 -11.44
N SER A 22 -13.04 -14.08 -11.84
CA SER A 22 -12.84 -15.45 -12.33
C SER A 22 -12.46 -15.46 -13.82
N GLY A 23 -11.78 -16.51 -14.27
CA GLY A 23 -11.37 -16.66 -15.68
C GLY A 23 -9.97 -16.13 -16.02
N TYR A 24 -9.30 -15.48 -15.07
CA TYR A 24 -7.88 -15.15 -15.16
C TYR A 24 -7.07 -16.28 -14.53
N SER A 25 -6.46 -17.13 -15.38
CA SER A 25 -5.58 -18.22 -14.94
C SER A 25 -4.39 -17.64 -14.19
N ARG A 26 -4.42 -17.71 -12.85
CA ARG A 26 -3.41 -17.20 -11.89
C ARG A 26 -2.83 -15.84 -12.31
N PRO A 27 -3.28 -14.70 -11.76
CA PRO A 27 -2.56 -13.43 -11.94
C PRO A 27 -1.05 -13.65 -11.81
N ILE A 28 -0.25 -12.90 -12.55
CA ILE A 28 1.21 -12.84 -12.36
C ILE A 28 1.58 -12.27 -10.95
N GLY A 29 0.59 -12.07 -10.08
CA GLY A 29 0.69 -11.64 -8.69
C GLY A 29 -0.55 -12.03 -7.88
N VAL A 30 -0.84 -11.25 -6.83
CA VAL A 30 -2.00 -11.45 -5.98
C VAL A 30 -3.18 -10.56 -6.38
N TRP A 31 -4.36 -10.82 -5.82
CA TRP A 31 -5.49 -9.89 -5.92
C TRP A 31 -5.46 -8.91 -4.75
N MET A 32 -5.55 -7.62 -5.07
CA MET A 32 -5.59 -6.53 -4.11
C MET A 32 -6.93 -5.82 -4.21
N LEU A 33 -7.50 -5.42 -3.08
CA LEU A 33 -8.78 -4.75 -3.02
C LEU A 33 -8.61 -3.26 -2.75
N LEU A 34 -9.18 -2.40 -3.60
CA LEU A 34 -9.31 -0.97 -3.38
C LEU A 34 -10.63 -0.66 -2.67
N VAL A 35 -10.56 -0.06 -1.49
CA VAL A 35 -11.72 0.19 -0.62
C VAL A 35 -11.81 1.67 -0.29
N ARG A 36 -13.01 2.23 -0.32
CA ARG A 36 -13.30 3.59 0.12
C ARG A 36 -13.35 3.69 1.65
N ARG A 37 -12.77 4.77 2.19
CA ARG A 37 -12.83 5.10 3.63
C ARG A 37 -14.27 5.34 4.11
N GLY A 38 -14.50 5.02 5.40
CA GLY A 38 -15.73 5.35 6.13
C GLY A 38 -16.72 4.19 6.31
N ALA A 39 -17.86 4.51 6.93
CA ALA A 39 -19.01 3.63 7.25
C ALA A 39 -18.77 2.50 8.29
N CYS A 40 -17.59 1.89 8.34
CA CYS A 40 -17.22 0.85 9.30
C CYS A 40 -15.73 0.95 9.64
N THR A 41 -15.28 0.10 10.57
CA THR A 41 -13.89 0.12 11.03
C THR A 41 -12.93 -0.36 9.94
N TYR A 42 -11.66 0.01 10.10
CA TYR A 42 -10.60 -0.47 9.22
C TYR A 42 -10.47 -2.00 9.26
N HIS A 43 -10.58 -2.58 10.46
CA HIS A 43 -10.54 -4.02 10.67
C HIS A 43 -11.65 -4.74 9.87
N ASP A 44 -12.88 -4.23 9.90
CA ASP A 44 -14.01 -4.86 9.18
C ASP A 44 -13.76 -4.92 7.68
N LYS A 45 -13.19 -3.83 7.11
CA LYS A 45 -12.83 -3.76 5.68
C LYS A 45 -11.83 -4.85 5.30
N VAL A 46 -10.76 -4.99 6.08
CA VAL A 46 -9.70 -5.97 5.82
C VAL A 46 -10.20 -7.39 6.04
N LYS A 47 -11.02 -7.61 7.07
CA LYS A 47 -11.62 -8.89 7.35
C LYS A 47 -12.51 -9.37 6.19
N HIS A 48 -13.42 -8.54 5.70
CA HIS A 48 -14.28 -8.91 4.57
C HIS A 48 -13.47 -9.15 3.29
N ALA A 49 -12.41 -8.38 3.04
CA ALA A 49 -11.52 -8.63 1.91
C ALA A 49 -10.79 -9.97 2.03
N GLN A 50 -10.29 -10.30 3.22
CA GLN A 50 -9.63 -11.58 3.49
C GLN A 50 -10.58 -12.77 3.33
N GLU A 51 -11.81 -12.66 3.87
CA GLU A 51 -12.85 -13.68 3.72
C GLU A 51 -13.26 -13.91 2.26
N SER A 52 -13.13 -12.88 1.41
CA SER A 52 -13.36 -12.96 -0.03
C SER A 52 -12.13 -13.36 -0.86
N ASN A 53 -11.04 -13.83 -0.24
CA ASN A 53 -9.79 -14.29 -0.88
C ASN A 53 -8.93 -13.20 -1.56
N TYR A 54 -8.96 -11.97 -1.07
CA TYR A 54 -7.95 -10.97 -1.41
C TYR A 54 -6.69 -11.15 -0.57
N SER A 55 -5.53 -10.71 -1.07
CA SER A 55 -4.24 -10.86 -0.38
C SER A 55 -3.68 -9.54 0.16
N ALA A 56 -4.26 -8.40 -0.22
CA ALA A 56 -3.97 -7.11 0.37
C ALA A 56 -5.12 -6.12 0.16
N VAL A 57 -5.16 -5.06 0.97
CA VAL A 57 -6.15 -3.98 0.87
C VAL A 57 -5.49 -2.62 0.76
N ILE A 58 -5.97 -1.79 -0.16
CA ILE A 58 -5.64 -0.37 -0.26
C ILE A 58 -6.89 0.41 0.11
N VAL A 59 -6.83 1.20 1.18
CA VAL A 59 -7.95 2.07 1.58
C VAL A 59 -7.64 3.49 1.18
N TYR A 60 -8.50 4.07 0.35
CA TYR A 60 -8.38 5.47 -0.03
C TYR A 60 -9.36 6.36 0.70
N ASN A 61 -8.90 7.54 1.06
CA ASN A 61 -9.71 8.58 1.65
C ASN A 61 -10.46 9.36 0.56
N ASP A 62 -11.79 9.42 0.58
CA ASP A 62 -12.55 10.15 -0.44
C ASP A 62 -12.73 11.66 -0.15
N LYS A 63 -12.37 12.10 1.06
CA LYS A 63 -12.64 13.47 1.53
C LYS A 63 -11.44 14.39 1.34
N ASN A 64 -10.24 13.96 1.74
CA ASN A 64 -9.02 14.75 1.70
C ASN A 64 -7.77 13.86 1.55
N ASN A 65 -6.60 14.47 1.34
CA ASN A 65 -5.32 13.78 1.21
C ASN A 65 -4.68 13.39 2.55
N GLU A 66 -5.43 13.48 3.65
CA GLU A 66 -4.91 13.05 4.95
C GLU A 66 -4.89 11.52 5.00
N ILE A 67 -3.70 10.99 5.28
CA ILE A 67 -3.47 9.57 5.45
C ILE A 67 -3.71 9.24 6.92
N GLU A 68 -4.74 8.43 7.18
CA GLU A 68 -5.01 7.92 8.52
C GLU A 68 -4.19 6.66 8.75
N THR A 69 -3.30 6.70 9.74
CA THR A 69 -2.58 5.53 10.22
C THR A 69 -3.56 4.56 10.86
N MET A 70 -3.59 3.35 10.34
CA MET A 70 -4.39 2.28 10.89
C MET A 70 -3.81 1.86 12.22
N SER A 71 -4.55 2.08 13.29
CA SER A 71 -4.26 1.47 14.58
C SER A 71 -5.21 0.31 14.77
N CYS A 72 -4.67 -0.90 14.76
CA CYS A 72 -5.39 -2.05 15.29
C CYS A 72 -4.54 -2.67 16.41
N ARG A 73 -5.21 -3.07 17.50
CA ARG A 73 -4.59 -3.39 18.80
C ARG A 73 -4.89 -4.84 19.16
N GLY A 74 -3.88 -5.56 19.62
CA GLY A 74 -4.02 -6.91 20.17
C GLY A 74 -4.06 -8.03 19.12
N SER A 75 -4.68 -9.15 19.49
CA SER A 75 -4.77 -10.38 18.70
C SER A 75 -5.55 -10.24 17.39
N ASP A 76 -6.42 -9.24 17.28
CA ASP A 76 -7.29 -9.01 16.11
C ASP A 76 -6.49 -8.58 14.87
N CYS A 77 -5.24 -8.14 15.04
CA CYS A 77 -4.37 -7.71 13.94
C CYS A 77 -3.44 -8.81 13.40
N SER A 78 -3.15 -9.84 14.19
CA SER A 78 -2.07 -10.79 13.84
C SER A 78 -2.41 -11.72 12.68
N SER A 79 -3.70 -11.78 12.30
CA SER A 79 -4.22 -12.73 11.30
C SER A 79 -4.80 -12.03 10.07
N LEU A 80 -4.58 -10.73 9.91
CA LEU A 80 -5.10 -9.95 8.79
C LEU A 80 -4.08 -9.82 7.65
N ILE A 81 -4.58 -9.83 6.42
CA ILE A 81 -3.79 -9.51 5.23
C ILE A 81 -3.20 -8.10 5.30
N PRO A 82 -2.03 -7.86 4.69
CA PRO A 82 -1.40 -6.54 4.66
C PRO A 82 -2.30 -5.48 4.05
N SER A 83 -2.20 -4.25 4.56
CA SER A 83 -3.06 -3.19 4.09
C SER A 83 -2.46 -1.80 4.26
N VAL A 84 -2.78 -0.89 3.34
CA VAL A 84 -2.18 0.45 3.25
C VAL A 84 -3.23 1.53 3.00
N SER A 85 -3.03 2.72 3.58
CA SER A 85 -3.91 3.88 3.43
C SER A 85 -3.29 4.83 2.42
N VAL A 86 -4.09 5.36 1.51
CA VAL A 86 -3.67 6.42 0.57
C VAL A 86 -4.59 7.63 0.65
N GLY A 87 -4.07 8.78 0.23
CA GLY A 87 -4.82 10.02 0.14
C GLY A 87 -5.91 9.97 -0.93
N LYS A 88 -6.67 11.06 -1.02
CA LYS A 88 -7.77 11.22 -1.98
C LYS A 88 -7.31 11.17 -3.41
N ASP A 89 -6.33 11.99 -3.77
CA ASP A 89 -5.91 12.12 -5.16
C ASP A 89 -5.32 10.80 -5.67
N ASP A 90 -4.43 10.18 -4.89
CA ASP A 90 -3.87 8.85 -5.19
C ASP A 90 -4.97 7.77 -5.28
N GLY A 91 -5.95 7.82 -4.37
CA GLY A 91 -7.10 6.92 -4.36
C GLY A 91 -7.93 6.97 -5.63
N TYR A 92 -8.24 8.19 -6.09
CA TYR A 92 -8.96 8.40 -7.33
C TYR A 92 -8.16 7.95 -8.54
N ILE A 93 -6.85 8.24 -8.57
CA ILE A 93 -5.96 7.76 -9.64
C ILE A 93 -5.96 6.22 -9.69
N LEU A 94 -5.80 5.56 -8.53
CA LEU A 94 -5.83 4.10 -8.45
C LEU A 94 -7.14 3.52 -8.98
N ARG A 95 -8.28 4.09 -8.58
CA ARG A 95 -9.61 3.66 -8.99
C ARG A 95 -9.85 3.88 -10.49
N ASP A 96 -9.44 5.03 -11.01
CA ASP A 96 -9.83 5.43 -12.36
C ASP A 96 -8.86 4.89 -13.43
N GLN A 97 -7.61 4.53 -13.05
CA GLN A 97 -6.55 4.22 -14.01
C GLN A 97 -5.78 2.91 -13.76
N PHE A 98 -5.83 2.33 -12.56
CA PHE A 98 -4.97 1.19 -12.18
C PHE A 98 -5.73 -0.09 -11.80
N LEU A 99 -7.02 -0.16 -12.08
CA LEU A 99 -7.79 -1.38 -11.92
C LEU A 99 -7.30 -2.48 -12.88
N PHE A 100 -7.55 -3.74 -12.53
CA PHE A 100 -7.03 -4.93 -13.20
C PHE A 100 -7.29 -4.97 -14.72
N ASN A 101 -8.40 -4.38 -15.17
CA ASN A 101 -8.78 -4.30 -16.59
C ASN A 101 -7.84 -3.42 -17.43
N THR A 102 -7.00 -2.60 -16.80
CA THR A 102 -6.02 -1.75 -17.46
C THR A 102 -4.67 -2.44 -17.70
N GLY A 103 -4.46 -3.63 -17.14
CA GLY A 103 -3.22 -4.40 -17.29
C GLY A 103 -2.06 -3.94 -16.41
N HIS A 104 -2.27 -2.99 -15.49
CA HIS A 104 -1.26 -2.54 -14.53
C HIS A 104 -1.13 -3.49 -13.33
N MET A 105 0.05 -3.50 -12.72
CA MET A 105 0.32 -4.18 -11.45
C MET A 105 0.75 -3.16 -10.39
N ILE A 106 0.21 -3.31 -9.19
CA ILE A 106 0.56 -2.53 -8.02
C ILE A 106 1.59 -3.28 -7.20
N PHE A 107 2.63 -2.57 -6.76
CA PHE A 107 3.62 -3.09 -5.83
C PHE A 107 3.47 -2.40 -4.47
N ILE A 108 3.09 -3.19 -3.46
CA ILE A 108 3.05 -2.73 -2.06
C ILE A 108 4.35 -3.17 -1.39
N THR A 109 5.10 -2.24 -0.83
CA THR A 109 6.36 -2.50 -0.12
C THR A 109 6.40 -1.76 1.20
N ASP A 110 7.01 -2.36 2.21
CA ASP A 110 7.31 -1.71 3.49
C ASP A 110 8.52 -0.77 3.39
N GLU A 111 9.21 -0.78 2.25
CA GLU A 111 10.29 0.16 1.96
C GLU A 111 9.71 1.54 1.68
N PHE A 112 9.78 2.42 2.68
CA PHE A 112 9.54 3.86 2.52
C PHE A 112 10.30 4.42 1.31
N PRO A 113 9.73 5.37 0.54
CA PRO A 113 10.48 6.05 -0.50
C PRO A 113 11.74 6.70 0.10
N PHE A 114 12.90 6.28 -0.43
CA PHE A 114 14.27 6.66 -0.11
C PHE A 114 14.47 7.85 0.86
N ASN A 115 14.99 7.54 2.04
CA ASN A 115 15.45 8.56 2.99
C ASN A 115 16.86 9.03 2.61
N LEU A 116 16.95 10.10 1.82
CA LEU A 116 18.21 10.65 1.28
C LEU A 116 19.29 10.86 2.36
N ASN A 117 18.92 11.27 3.58
CA ASN A 117 19.86 11.45 4.69
C ASN A 117 20.56 10.14 5.11
N LYS A 118 19.87 8.99 5.02
CA LYS A 118 20.44 7.69 5.40
C LYS A 118 21.57 7.24 4.46
N TYR A 119 21.60 7.76 3.23
CA TYR A 119 22.61 7.44 2.22
C TYR A 119 23.61 8.58 1.99
N LEU A 120 23.18 9.83 2.13
CA LEU A 120 24.03 11.01 2.00
C LEU A 120 25.01 11.17 3.15
N LEU A 121 24.65 10.76 4.37
CA LEU A 121 25.54 10.87 5.54
C LEU A 121 26.79 9.98 5.43
N PRO A 122 26.70 8.67 5.15
CA PRO A 122 27.90 7.85 4.95
C PRO A 122 28.73 8.35 3.75
N PHE A 123 28.09 8.84 2.69
CA PHE A 123 28.77 9.48 1.55
C PHE A 123 29.53 10.75 1.96
N ALA A 124 28.88 11.64 2.71
CA ALA A 124 29.47 12.89 3.18
C ALA A 124 30.65 12.65 4.15
N ILE A 125 30.58 11.63 5.00
CA ILE A 125 31.67 11.22 5.91
C ILE A 125 32.89 10.77 5.11
N VAL A 126 32.70 9.90 4.11
CA VAL A 126 33.80 9.41 3.27
C VAL A 126 34.48 10.56 2.53
N VAL A 127 33.69 11.47 1.94
CA VAL A 127 34.21 12.67 1.26
C VAL A 127 34.97 13.58 2.24
N GLY A 128 34.42 13.83 3.43
CA GLY A 128 35.07 14.64 4.45
C GLY A 128 36.41 14.07 4.93
N ILE A 129 36.50 12.74 5.10
CA ILE A 129 37.74 12.05 5.46
C ILE A 129 38.78 12.20 4.35
N CYS A 130 38.41 12.04 3.07
CA CYS A 130 39.34 12.24 1.96
C CYS A 130 39.91 13.66 1.90
N PHE A 131 39.09 14.68 2.16
CA PHE A 131 39.57 16.07 2.20
C PHE A 131 40.55 16.30 3.37
N ILE A 132 40.26 15.77 4.56
CA ILE A 132 41.18 15.87 5.71
C ILE A 132 42.51 15.19 5.40
N ILE A 133 42.48 14.00 4.79
CA ILE A 133 43.70 13.27 4.42
C ILE A 133 44.50 14.06 3.38
N MET A 134 43.87 14.59 2.33
CA MET A 134 44.55 15.44 1.35
C MET A 134 45.21 16.65 2.01
N PHE A 135 44.52 17.31 2.94
CA PHE A 135 45.03 18.50 3.62
C PHE A 135 46.19 18.20 4.57
N LEU A 136 46.25 17.00 5.16
CA LEU A 136 47.33 16.58 6.05
C LEU A 136 48.59 16.10 5.30
N ILE A 137 48.44 15.68 4.05
CA ILE A 137 49.54 15.17 3.21
C ILE A 137 50.16 16.28 2.36
N LEU A 138 49.39 17.33 2.05
CA LEU A 138 49.85 18.52 1.32
C LEU A 138 50.52 19.53 2.26
#